data_AF-A0A9D5K238-F1
#
_entry.id   AF-A0A9D5K238-F1
#
_cell.length_a   1.000
_cell.length_b   1.000
_cell.length_c   1.000
_cell.angle_alpha   90.00
_cell.angle_beta   90.00
_cell.angle_gamma   90.00
#
_symmetry.space_group_name_H-M   'P 1'
#
loop_
_entity.id
_entity.type
_entity.pdbx_description
1 polymer ?
#
loop_
_entity_poly.entity_id
_entity_poly.type
_entity_poly.pdbx_seq_one_letter_code
_entity_poly.pdbx_strand_id
1 'polypeptide(L)' 'FDPEIHDAMMKIPDSEVPEGHVAQIFEKGYRLRDRVIKHAKVIVSSGPAETDEERRGENTPPTEENKDT' A
#
# COMPACT_ATOMS: atom_id res chain seq x y z
N PHE A 1 -6.17 2.25 -10.25
CA PHE A 1 -7.08 3.14 -9.49
C PHE A 1 -7.43 4.31 -10.39
N ASP A 2 -8.67 4.81 -10.32
CA ASP A 2 -9.09 5.98 -11.10
C ASP A 2 -9.88 6.92 -10.18
N PRO A 3 -9.31 8.07 -9.77
CA PRO A 3 -9.97 9.04 -8.89
C PRO A 3 -11.29 9.59 -9.43
N GLU A 4 -11.52 9.58 -10.75
CA GLU A 4 -12.74 10.14 -11.33
C GLU A 4 -13.97 9.26 -11.07
N ILE A 5 -13.77 7.98 -10.75
CA ILE A 5 -14.85 7.00 -10.58
C ILE A 5 -14.72 6.15 -9.29
N HIS A 6 -13.60 6.27 -8.57
CA HIS A 6 -13.32 5.53 -7.34
C HIS A 6 -13.09 6.46 -6.14
N ASP A 7 -13.57 6.04 -4.98
CA ASP A 7 -13.30 6.63 -3.67
C ASP A 7 -12.46 5.65 -2.86
N ALA A 8 -11.19 6.00 -2.61
CA ALA A 8 -10.25 5.13 -1.91
C ALA A 8 -10.39 5.25 -0.40
N MET A 9 -10.83 4.18 0.25
CA MET A 9 -11.12 4.17 1.70
C MET A 9 -9.86 3.95 2.54
N MET A 10 -9.04 2.98 2.14
CA MET A 10 -7.79 2.62 2.83
C MET A 10 -6.85 1.89 1.88
N LYS A 11 -5.59 1.70 2.33
CA LYS A 11 -4.61 0.85 1.65
C LYS A 11 -4.36 -0.43 2.43
N ILE A 12 -4.12 -1.54 1.72
CA ILE A 12 -3.71 -2.83 2.32
C ILE A 12 -2.48 -3.39 1.61
N PRO A 13 -1.62 -4.14 2.31
CA PRO A 13 -0.56 -4.88 1.65
C PRO A 13 -1.12 -6.02 0.81
N ASP A 14 -0.62 -6.14 -0.41
CA ASP A 14 -1.00 -7.15 -1.39
C ASP A 14 0.19 -7.45 -2.31
N SER A 15 0.65 -8.70 -2.33
CA SER A 15 1.78 -9.14 -3.15
C SER A 15 1.39 -9.45 -4.60
N GLU A 16 0.10 -9.66 -4.88
CA GLU A 16 -0.41 -9.97 -6.21
C GLU A 16 -0.82 -8.70 -6.96
N VAL A 17 -1.32 -7.70 -6.22
CA VAL A 17 -1.78 -6.42 -6.78
C VAL A 17 -0.70 -5.34 -6.59
N PRO A 18 -0.21 -4.70 -7.67
CA PRO A 18 0.79 -3.65 -7.56
C PRO A 18 0.32 -2.45 -6.73
N GLU A 19 1.26 -1.71 -6.14
CA GLU A 19 0.94 -0.48 -5.41
C GLU A 19 0.11 0.48 -6.30
N GLY A 20 -0.90 1.12 -5.69
CA GLY A 20 -1.75 2.09 -6.37
C GLY A 20 -2.84 1.45 -7.25
N HIS A 21 -2.95 0.12 -7.28
CA HIS A 21 -4.02 -0.59 -7.96
C HIS A 21 -5.15 -0.96 -7.00
N VAL A 22 -6.36 -1.17 -7.53
CA VAL A 22 -7.50 -1.57 -6.71
C VAL A 22 -7.29 -3.02 -6.28
N ALA A 23 -7.15 -3.24 -4.98
CA ALA A 23 -7.04 -4.58 -4.40
C ALA A 23 -8.44 -5.19 -4.21
N GLN A 24 -9.39 -4.39 -3.70
CA GLN A 24 -10.75 -4.86 -3.46
C GLN A 24 -11.79 -3.75 -3.67
N ILE A 25 -12.98 -4.15 -4.14
CA ILE A 25 -14.17 -3.30 -4.16
C ILE A 25 -14.94 -3.53 -2.86
N PHE A 26 -15.01 -2.50 -2.02
CA PHE A 26 -15.80 -2.53 -0.78
C PHE A 26 -17.28 -2.25 -1.07
N GLU A 27 -17.55 -1.28 -1.94
CA GLU A 27 -18.90 -0.96 -2.38
C GLU A 27 -18.93 -0.62 -3.87
N LYS A 28 -19.88 -1.18 -4.62
CA LYS A 28 -20.02 -0.90 -6.05
C LYS A 28 -20.42 0.57 -6.29
N GLY A 29 -19.77 1.18 -7.27
CA GLY A 29 -20.14 2.48 -7.82
C GLY A 29 -21.19 2.35 -8.90
N TYR A 30 -21.81 3.47 -9.26
CA TYR A 30 -22.85 3.55 -10.29
C TYR A 30 -22.62 4.76 -11.19
N ARG A 31 -22.75 4.51 -12.50
CA ARG A 31 -22.70 5.54 -13.53
C ARG A 31 -23.98 5.51 -14.36
N LEU A 32 -24.56 6.67 -14.62
CA LEU A 32 -25.69 6.82 -15.53
C LEU A 32 -25.20 7.55 -16.78
N ARG A 33 -25.10 6.83 -17.89
CA ARG A 33 -24.46 7.30 -19.13
C ARG A 33 -23.02 7.75 -18.83
N ASP A 34 -22.73 9.04 -19.01
CA ASP A 34 -21.41 9.64 -18.80
C ASP A 34 -21.27 10.30 -17.42
N ARG A 35 -22.32 10.31 -16.59
CA ARG A 35 -22.29 10.92 -15.26
C ARG A 35 -22.12 9.89 -14.15
N VAL A 36 -21.09 10.06 -13.33
CA VAL A 36 -20.91 9.29 -12.09
C VAL A 36 -21.98 9.72 -11.09
N ILE A 37 -22.80 8.75 -10.66
CA ILE A 37 -23.85 8.97 -9.64
C ILE A 37 -23.30 8.65 -8.25
N LYS A 38 -22.44 7.64 -8.18
CA LYS A 38 -21.76 7.23 -6.96
C LYS A 38 -20.42 6.61 -7.32
N HIS A 39 -19.35 7.12 -6.73
CA HIS A 39 -18.02 6.52 -6.86
C HIS A 39 -18.00 5.15 -6.17
N ALA A 40 -17.29 4.19 -6.76
CA ALA A 40 -17.10 2.90 -6.11
C ALA A 40 -16.14 3.05 -4.95
N LYS A 41 -16.49 2.52 -3.77
CA LYS A 41 -15.58 2.51 -2.63
C LYS A 41 -14.61 1.36 -2.79
N VAL A 42 -13.32 1.68 -2.80
CA VAL A 42 -12.27 0.71 -3.06
C VAL A 42 -11.22 0.73 -1.97
N ILE A 43 -10.55 -0.41 -1.83
CA ILE A 43 -9.32 -0.56 -1.08
C ILE A 43 -8.20 -0.66 -2.11
N VAL A 44 -7.14 0.13 -1.92
CA VAL A 44 -6.01 0.22 -2.85
C VAL A 44 -4.83 -0.59 -2.30
N SER A 45 -4.07 -1.26 -3.15
CA SER A 45 -2.86 -1.96 -2.72
C SER A 45 -1.76 -0.96 -2.33
N SER A 46 -1.05 -1.24 -1.24
CA SER A 46 0.22 -0.61 -0.87
C SER A 46 1.44 -1.37 -1.39
N GLY A 47 1.26 -2.37 -2.26
CA GLY A 47 2.29 -3.31 -2.65
C GLY A 47 2.47 -4.44 -1.62
N PRO A 48 3.48 -5.31 -1.78
CA PRO A 48 3.72 -6.42 -0.88
C PRO A 48 3.90 -5.92 0.56
N ALA A 49 3.49 -6.74 1.54
CA ALA A 49 3.76 -6.43 2.94
C ALA A 49 5.26 -6.30 3.14
N GLU A 50 5.73 -5.14 3.58
CA GLU A 50 7.05 -5.05 4.20
C GLU A 50 7.00 -5.92 5.46
N THR A 51 7.58 -7.11 5.38
CA THR A 51 7.89 -7.88 6.57
C THR A 51 8.80 -7.00 7.44
N ASP A 52 8.46 -6.84 8.72
CA ASP A 52 9.19 -6.04 9.72
C ASP A 52 10.68 -6.44 9.91
N GLU A 53 11.20 -7.38 9.11
CA GLU A 53 12.59 -7.82 9.07
C GLU A 53 13.54 -6.76 8.48
N GLU A 54 13.09 -5.91 7.55
CA GLU A 54 13.97 -4.87 6.97
C GLU A 54 14.06 -3.58 7.82
N ARG A 55 13.06 -3.25 8.64
CA ARG A 55 13.13 -2.06 9.54
C ARG A 55 14.02 -2.25 10.78
N ARG A 56 14.50 -3.48 11.05
CA ARG A 56 15.40 -3.78 12.18
C ARG A 56 16.88 -3.91 11.78
N GLY A 57 17.20 -3.72 10.50
CA GLY A 57 18.50 -4.05 9.92
C GLY A 57 19.50 -2.91 9.74
N GLU A 58 19.46 -1.80 10.51
CA GLU A 58 20.53 -0.80 10.47
C GLU A 58 20.74 -0.15 11.85
N ASN A 59 21.63 -0.75 12.63
CA ASN A 59 22.46 -0.09 13.65
C ASN A 59 23.53 -1.09 14.10
N THR A 60 24.60 -1.22 13.32
CA THR A 60 25.86 -1.74 13.83
C THR A 60 26.70 -0.55 14.29
N PRO A 61 26.75 -0.21 15.60
CA PRO A 61 27.84 0.63 16.07
C PRO A 61 29.16 -0.16 15.96
N PRO A 62 30.28 0.54 15.66
CA PRO A 62 31.51 -0.06 15.18
C PRO A 62 32.12 -1.01 16.22
N THR A 63 32.67 -2.13 15.76
CA THR A 63 33.52 -2.99 16.59
C THR A 63 34.74 -2.18 17.02
N GLU A 64 34.79 -1.77 18.29
CA GLU A 64 36.02 -1.28 18.91
C GLU A 64 37.01 -2.43 19.04
N GLU A 65 37.92 -2.49 18.07
CA GLU A 65 39.18 -3.21 18.13
C GLU A 65 40.06 -2.56 19.21
N ASN A 66 39.90 -2.99 20.47
CA ASN A 66 40.90 -2.67 21.50
C ASN A 66 42.10 -3.62 21.33
N LYS A 67 43.04 -3.17 20.49
CA LYS A 67 44.45 -3.55 20.56
C LYS A 67 45.11 -2.71 21.67
N ASP A 68 46.11 -3.30 22.33
CA ASP A 68 47.05 -2.69 23.29
C ASP A 68 46.66 -2.69 24.78
N THR A 69 47.04 -3.76 25.51
CA THR A 69 48.23 -3.81 26.40
C THR A 69 48.17 -5.05 27.30
#